data_AF-A0A3L7MVA8-F1
#
_entry.id   AF-A0A3L7MVA8-F1
#
_cell.length_a   1.000
_cell.length_b   1.000
_cell.length_c   1.000
_cell.angle_alpha   90.00
_cell.angle_beta   90.00
_cell.angle_gamma   90.00
#
_symmetry.space_group_name_H-M   'P 1'
#
loop_
_entity.id
_entity.type
_entity.pdbx_description
1 polymer ?
#
loop_
_entity_poly.entity_id
_entity_poly.type
_entity_poly.pdbx_seq_one_letter_code
_entity_poly.pdbx_strand_id
1 'polypeptide(L)'
;MATRRSDIVDAENPGVYHCISRCVRRESLLADPSRRAWIVARLEFLAEFAAIDVISFAVMDNHLHLLLRIRPDIAHAWSDQEVARRRAALLPDQRLRRLLGVASGTAATAEELASILNCPARIAKARRDVCNLGFFHRLLKEPCARRWNHEDGVTGHFWEGRFKSPRILNQRALLLVSAYIELNEVHACKAGSIQSSFWTSARRQWQRLCAAVRHACDSESCEGVDAATVLRGATWQPVFPCKVGAINCDMPPATSQLHEAAQPEMIPLVEYLEAVDSAGRRTRTDKAGFIGPTQPRPVAMAIAKALESLRFGAPLSVRAAERLAAARMEEWIDQRAQQRFEFETLGTLSFAIRGRGSCYGDGDSLLQEAARRGSRRVQAIALLSSA
;
A
#
# COMPACT_ATOMS: atom_id res chain seq x y z
N MET A 1 -23.16 -4.95 16.54
CA MET A 1 -23.29 -3.53 16.11
C MET A 1 -22.05 -3.11 15.34
N ALA A 2 -22.18 -2.20 14.37
CA ALA A 2 -21.06 -1.76 13.57
C ALA A 2 -20.31 -0.60 14.26
N THR A 3 -19.04 -0.84 14.62
CA THR A 3 -18.18 0.11 15.33
C THR A 3 -17.93 1.40 14.53
N ARG A 4 -17.92 2.56 15.21
CA ARG A 4 -17.59 3.84 14.57
C ARG A 4 -16.11 3.85 14.18
N ARG A 5 -15.78 4.39 13.00
CA ARG A 5 -14.37 4.45 12.54
C ARG A 5 -13.50 5.32 13.44
N SER A 6 -14.06 6.35 14.07
CA SER A 6 -13.40 7.18 15.09
C SER A 6 -12.87 6.36 16.28
N ASP A 7 -13.49 5.22 16.57
CA ASP A 7 -13.12 4.35 17.68
C ASP A 7 -12.03 3.35 17.27
N ILE A 8 -11.78 3.20 15.96
CA ILE A 8 -10.80 2.26 15.41
C ILE A 8 -9.55 3.04 14.97
N VAL A 9 -9.76 4.09 14.19
CA VAL A 9 -8.70 4.88 13.56
C VAL A 9 -8.22 5.95 14.52
N ASP A 10 -6.94 5.89 14.84
CA ASP A 10 -6.23 6.99 15.47
C ASP A 10 -5.99 8.10 14.45
N ALA A 11 -6.69 9.24 14.56
CA ALA A 11 -6.51 10.35 13.62
C ALA A 11 -5.27 11.21 13.92
N GLU A 12 -4.74 11.12 15.14
CA GLU A 12 -3.65 11.99 15.62
C GLU A 12 -2.29 11.32 15.45
N ASN A 13 -2.25 9.99 15.56
CA ASN A 13 -1.01 9.22 15.45
C ASN A 13 -0.96 8.40 14.15
N PRO A 14 0.24 8.20 13.58
CA PRO A 14 0.43 7.25 12.49
C PRO A 14 -0.12 5.86 12.85
N GLY A 15 -0.66 5.19 11.83
CA GLY A 15 -1.19 3.84 12.00
C GLY A 15 -1.43 3.16 10.68
N VAL A 16 -1.21 1.85 10.66
CA VAL A 16 -1.44 1.00 9.50
C VAL A 16 -2.77 0.26 9.65
N TYR A 17 -3.56 0.20 8.59
CA TYR A 17 -4.89 -0.39 8.58
C TYR A 17 -5.09 -1.27 7.35
N HIS A 18 -5.54 -2.50 7.58
CA HIS A 18 -5.97 -3.39 6.52
C HIS A 18 -7.41 -3.05 6.14
N CYS A 19 -7.58 -2.37 5.01
CA CYS A 19 -8.86 -1.92 4.52
C CYS A 19 -9.45 -2.90 3.49
N ILE A 20 -10.69 -3.34 3.70
CA ILE A 20 -11.35 -4.32 2.83
C ILE A 20 -12.67 -3.75 2.31
N SER A 21 -12.83 -3.68 0.99
CA SER A 21 -14.10 -3.30 0.33
C SER A 21 -14.58 -4.42 -0.57
N ARG A 22 -15.87 -4.75 -0.54
CA ARG A 22 -16.48 -5.76 -1.42
C ARG A 22 -17.46 -5.12 -2.38
N CYS A 23 -17.61 -5.71 -3.56
CA CYS A 23 -18.70 -5.42 -4.47
C CYS A 23 -20.01 -5.95 -3.90
N VAL A 24 -21.11 -5.29 -4.24
CA VAL A 24 -22.45 -5.69 -3.80
C VAL A 24 -22.72 -7.16 -4.17
N ARG A 25 -23.40 -7.91 -3.29
CA ARG A 25 -23.72 -9.34 -3.49
C ARG A 25 -22.51 -10.25 -3.79
N ARG A 26 -21.27 -9.76 -3.61
CA ARG A 26 -20.02 -10.41 -4.03
C ARG A 26 -19.92 -10.67 -5.53
N GLU A 27 -20.64 -9.88 -6.33
CA GLU A 27 -20.59 -9.91 -7.79
C GLU A 27 -19.21 -9.51 -8.30
N SER A 28 -18.79 -10.11 -9.40
CA SER A 28 -17.48 -9.90 -10.04
C SER A 28 -17.42 -8.61 -10.86
N LEU A 29 -17.87 -7.49 -10.29
CA LEU A 29 -17.99 -6.19 -10.98
C LEU A 29 -16.65 -5.56 -11.37
N LEU A 30 -15.53 -6.10 -10.86
CA LEU A 30 -14.15 -5.73 -11.17
C LEU A 30 -13.43 -6.80 -12.00
N ALA A 31 -14.13 -7.78 -12.57
CA ALA A 31 -13.51 -8.78 -13.43
C ALA A 31 -12.83 -8.16 -14.65
N ASP A 32 -13.41 -7.07 -15.19
CA ASP A 32 -12.81 -6.30 -16.29
C ASP A 32 -11.42 -5.74 -15.88
N PRO A 33 -10.33 -6.15 -16.58
CA PRO A 33 -8.99 -5.61 -16.40
C PRO A 33 -8.92 -4.07 -16.45
N SER A 34 -9.73 -3.42 -17.28
CA SER A 34 -9.72 -1.96 -17.44
C SER A 34 -10.16 -1.24 -16.15
N ARG A 35 -11.16 -1.81 -15.45
CA ARG A 35 -11.64 -1.33 -14.15
C ARG A 35 -10.58 -1.47 -13.07
N ARG A 36 -9.85 -2.59 -13.08
CA ARG A 36 -8.75 -2.84 -12.14
C ARG A 36 -7.57 -1.91 -12.39
N ALA A 37 -7.20 -1.69 -13.66
CA ALA A 37 -6.18 -0.72 -14.04
C ALA A 37 -6.53 0.69 -13.57
N TRP A 38 -7.80 1.10 -13.75
CA TRP A 38 -8.27 2.39 -13.26
C TRP A 38 -8.15 2.51 -11.73
N ILE A 39 -8.50 1.47 -10.97
CA ILE A 39 -8.36 1.47 -9.51
C ILE A 39 -6.90 1.64 -9.10
N VAL A 40 -5.99 0.89 -9.72
CA VAL A 40 -4.56 0.98 -9.39
C VAL A 40 -4.02 2.38 -9.69
N ALA A 41 -4.33 2.94 -10.86
CA ALA A 41 -3.96 4.32 -11.20
C ALA A 41 -4.58 5.35 -10.23
N ARG A 42 -5.81 5.11 -9.78
CA ARG A 42 -6.47 5.96 -8.80
C ARG A 42 -5.79 5.88 -7.44
N LEU A 43 -5.36 4.71 -6.97
CA LEU A 43 -4.62 4.54 -5.72
C LEU A 43 -3.31 5.33 -5.75
N GLU A 44 -2.57 5.24 -6.85
CA GLU A 44 -1.32 5.99 -7.08
C GLU A 44 -1.57 7.50 -7.05
N PHE A 45 -2.58 7.99 -7.79
CA PHE A 45 -3.00 9.38 -7.74
C PHE A 45 -3.39 9.84 -6.33
N LEU A 46 -4.14 9.04 -5.58
CA LEU A 46 -4.56 9.43 -4.24
C LEU A 46 -3.38 9.50 -3.27
N ALA A 47 -2.40 8.59 -3.37
CA ALA A 47 -1.20 8.59 -2.54
C ALA A 47 -0.31 9.82 -2.81
N GLU A 48 -0.29 10.32 -4.04
CA GLU A 48 0.46 11.55 -4.40
C GLU A 48 0.03 12.76 -3.57
N PHE A 49 -1.29 12.95 -3.41
CA PHE A 49 -1.85 14.14 -2.76
C PHE A 49 -2.27 13.93 -1.31
N ALA A 50 -2.64 12.71 -0.91
CA ALA A 50 -3.01 12.38 0.46
C ALA A 50 -1.77 12.10 1.33
N ALA A 51 -1.86 12.39 2.63
CA ALA A 51 -0.87 11.93 3.61
C ALA A 51 -1.19 10.48 4.03
N ILE A 52 -1.25 9.58 3.04
CA ILE A 52 -1.56 8.17 3.22
C ILE A 52 -0.66 7.34 2.30
N ASP A 53 0.14 6.47 2.88
CA ASP A 53 0.88 5.48 2.09
C ASP A 53 -0.03 4.30 1.73
N VAL A 54 0.04 3.87 0.48
CA VAL A 54 -0.47 2.56 0.07
C VAL A 54 0.71 1.59 0.19
N ILE A 55 0.72 0.78 1.26
CA ILE A 55 1.78 -0.19 1.51
C ILE A 55 1.66 -1.36 0.54
N SER A 56 0.47 -1.94 0.46
CA SER A 56 0.15 -3.10 -0.36
C SER A 56 -1.30 -3.01 -0.83
N PHE A 57 -1.61 -3.64 -1.97
CA PHE A 57 -2.97 -3.77 -2.47
C PHE A 57 -3.19 -5.10 -3.21
N ALA A 58 -4.45 -5.53 -3.28
CA ALA A 58 -4.95 -6.53 -4.22
C ALA A 58 -6.33 -6.11 -4.72
N VAL A 59 -6.48 -6.04 -6.05
CA VAL A 59 -7.73 -5.70 -6.75
C VAL A 59 -8.29 -6.98 -7.37
N MET A 60 -9.13 -7.67 -6.61
CA MET A 60 -9.78 -8.92 -7.04
C MET A 60 -11.09 -8.60 -7.78
N ASP A 61 -11.67 -9.58 -8.48
CA ASP A 61 -12.87 -9.37 -9.30
C ASP A 61 -14.08 -8.85 -8.54
N ASN A 62 -14.21 -9.15 -7.24
CA ASN A 62 -15.36 -8.76 -6.43
C ASN A 62 -14.99 -8.04 -5.12
N HIS A 63 -13.70 -7.75 -4.88
CA HIS A 63 -13.27 -7.07 -3.67
C HIS A 63 -11.87 -6.46 -3.78
N LEU A 64 -11.58 -5.53 -2.88
CA LEU A 64 -10.30 -4.87 -2.71
C LEU A 64 -9.74 -5.19 -1.32
N HIS A 65 -8.46 -5.51 -1.28
CA HIS A 65 -7.64 -5.46 -0.08
C HIS A 65 -6.63 -4.33 -0.22
N LEU A 66 -6.60 -3.39 0.74
CA LEU A 66 -5.62 -2.30 0.80
C LEU A 66 -4.94 -2.32 2.16
N LEU A 67 -3.63 -2.11 2.20
CA LEU A 67 -2.90 -1.86 3.42
C LEU A 67 -2.45 -0.41 3.43
N LEU A 68 -3.10 0.40 4.25
CA LEU A 68 -2.94 1.86 4.23
C LEU A 68 -2.30 2.35 5.51
N ARG A 69 -1.29 3.21 5.41
CA ARG A 69 -0.71 3.93 6.55
C ARG A 69 -1.13 5.38 6.51
N ILE A 70 -1.87 5.84 7.51
CA ILE A 70 -2.14 7.27 7.63
C ILE A 70 -0.93 7.99 8.24
N ARG A 71 -0.67 9.20 7.77
CA ARG A 71 0.48 10.02 8.17
C ARG A 71 0.04 11.42 8.64
N PRO A 72 -0.67 11.53 9.78
CA PRO A 72 -1.05 12.82 10.32
C PRO A 72 0.16 13.70 10.63
N ASP A 73 1.30 13.11 10.99
CA ASP A 73 2.59 13.78 11.14
C ASP A 73 3.01 14.57 9.89
N ILE A 74 2.90 13.97 8.70
CA ILE A 74 3.16 14.66 7.43
C ILE A 74 2.09 15.73 7.18
N ALA A 75 0.82 15.37 7.39
CA ALA A 75 -0.28 16.30 7.16
C ALA A 75 -0.20 17.55 8.04
N HIS A 76 0.32 17.45 9.27
CA HIS A 76 0.54 18.57 10.17
C HIS A 76 1.76 19.42 9.79
N ALA A 77 2.80 18.82 9.22
CA ALA A 77 3.99 19.54 8.77
C ALA A 77 3.76 20.43 7.53
N TRP A 78 2.73 20.15 6.73
CA TRP A 78 2.42 20.97 5.55
C TRP A 78 1.92 22.37 5.89
N SER A 79 2.28 23.35 5.06
CA SER A 79 1.67 24.68 5.13
C SER A 79 0.20 24.63 4.72
N ASP A 80 -0.58 25.62 5.15
CA ASP A 80 -1.99 25.75 4.76
C ASP A 80 -2.16 25.83 3.24
N GLN A 81 -1.24 26.52 2.57
CA GLN A 81 -1.17 26.59 1.12
C GLN A 81 -1.04 25.20 0.48
N GLU A 82 -0.15 24.36 1.02
CA GLU A 82 0.08 23.02 0.49
C GLU A 82 -1.10 22.08 0.75
N VAL A 83 -1.69 22.16 1.95
CA VAL A 83 -2.94 21.45 2.27
C VAL A 83 -4.06 21.85 1.31
N ALA A 84 -4.21 23.14 1.02
CA ALA A 84 -5.22 23.63 0.08
C ALA A 84 -5.00 23.08 -1.34
N ARG A 85 -3.75 23.10 -1.85
CA ARG A 85 -3.40 22.54 -3.17
C ARG A 85 -3.73 21.06 -3.27
N ARG A 86 -3.28 20.26 -2.30
CA ARG A 86 -3.55 18.82 -2.24
C ARG A 86 -5.04 18.54 -2.15
N ARG A 87 -5.76 19.31 -1.33
CA ARG A 87 -7.20 19.16 -1.15
C ARG A 87 -8.01 19.51 -2.41
N ALA A 88 -7.59 20.54 -3.13
CA ALA A 88 -8.20 20.93 -4.40
C ALA A 88 -7.90 19.92 -5.52
N ALA A 89 -6.69 19.35 -5.56
CA ALA A 89 -6.37 18.26 -6.49
C ALA A 89 -7.20 17.00 -6.24
N LEU A 90 -7.36 16.60 -4.97
CA LEU A 90 -8.11 15.40 -4.58
C LEU A 90 -9.61 15.48 -4.85
N LEU A 91 -10.22 16.64 -4.60
CA LEU A 91 -11.64 16.88 -4.82
C LEU A 91 -11.84 18.31 -5.34
N PRO A 92 -11.70 18.49 -6.66
CA PRO A 92 -11.87 19.78 -7.32
C PRO A 92 -13.31 20.30 -7.24
N ASP A 93 -13.49 21.62 -7.23
CA ASP A 93 -14.81 22.23 -7.28
C ASP A 93 -15.29 22.33 -8.72
N GLN A 94 -16.01 21.29 -9.16
CA GLN A 94 -16.51 21.17 -10.52
C GLN A 94 -17.50 22.29 -10.91
N ARG A 95 -18.20 22.88 -9.93
CA ARG A 95 -19.12 24.00 -10.19
C ARG A 95 -18.31 25.26 -10.47
N LEU A 96 -17.31 25.54 -9.63
CA LEU A 96 -16.42 26.68 -9.81
C LEU A 96 -15.63 26.59 -11.12
N ARG A 97 -15.06 25.42 -11.44
CA ARG A 97 -14.36 25.20 -12.71
C ARG A 97 -15.23 25.46 -13.93
N ARG A 98 -16.49 25.02 -13.90
CA ARG A 98 -17.43 25.29 -15.00
C ARG A 98 -17.72 26.79 -15.15
N LEU A 99 -17.88 27.51 -14.04
CA LEU A 99 -18.08 28.97 -14.05
C LEU A 99 -16.87 29.71 -14.62
N LEU A 100 -15.66 29.23 -14.34
CA LEU A 100 -14.40 29.81 -14.83
C LEU A 100 -14.02 29.34 -16.24
N GLY A 101 -14.80 28.46 -16.88
CA GLY A 101 -14.46 27.87 -18.18
C GLY A 101 -13.19 26.98 -18.15
N VAL A 102 -12.81 26.49 -16.98
CA VAL A 102 -11.60 25.69 -16.79
C VAL A 102 -11.92 24.21 -17.03
N ALA A 103 -11.12 23.56 -17.87
CA ALA A 103 -11.28 22.14 -18.17
C ALA A 103 -11.07 21.25 -16.92
N SER A 104 -11.72 20.08 -16.93
CA SER A 104 -11.45 19.05 -15.92
C SER A 104 -10.02 18.52 -16.05
N GLY A 105 -9.37 18.23 -14.92
CA GLY A 105 -8.02 17.64 -14.91
C GLY A 105 -6.86 18.65 -14.98
N THR A 106 -7.14 19.95 -15.06
CA THR A 106 -6.12 20.99 -14.90
C THR A 106 -5.72 21.17 -13.43
N ALA A 107 -4.55 21.77 -13.19
CA ALA A 107 -4.09 22.16 -11.86
C ALA A 107 -5.13 23.00 -11.10
N ALA A 108 -5.04 22.99 -9.76
CA ALA A 108 -5.95 23.76 -8.91
C ALA A 108 -5.90 25.25 -9.26
N THR A 109 -7.06 25.88 -9.45
CA THR A 109 -7.13 27.30 -9.79
C THR A 109 -6.89 28.18 -8.56
N ALA A 110 -6.51 29.44 -8.77
CA ALA A 110 -6.31 30.39 -7.67
C ALA A 110 -7.59 30.57 -6.82
N GLU A 111 -8.76 30.54 -7.46
CA GLU A 111 -10.07 30.66 -6.83
C GLU A 111 -10.40 29.41 -6.00
N GLU A 112 -10.07 28.21 -6.49
CA GLU A 112 -10.22 26.97 -5.72
C GLU A 112 -9.39 27.04 -4.43
N LEU A 113 -8.13 27.48 -4.52
CA LEU A 113 -7.24 27.63 -3.37
C LEU A 113 -7.75 28.70 -2.41
N ALA A 114 -8.09 29.89 -2.90
CA ALA A 114 -8.62 30.99 -2.11
C ALA A 114 -9.89 30.59 -1.35
N SER A 115 -10.77 29.80 -1.98
CA SER A 115 -11.99 29.31 -1.34
C SER A 115 -11.71 28.48 -0.08
N ILE A 116 -10.59 27.75 -0.04
CA ILE A 116 -10.18 26.97 1.12
C ILE A 116 -9.42 27.86 2.11
N LEU A 117 -8.43 28.61 1.63
CA LEU A 117 -7.50 29.42 2.44
C LEU A 117 -8.18 30.56 3.20
N ASN A 118 -9.21 31.17 2.62
CA ASN A 118 -9.91 32.30 3.25
C ASN A 118 -10.82 31.88 4.42
N CYS A 119 -10.81 30.61 4.82
CA CYS A 119 -11.61 30.11 5.92
C CYS A 119 -10.81 29.11 6.79
N PRO A 120 -10.42 29.49 8.02
CA PRO A 120 -9.65 28.62 8.93
C PRO A 120 -10.33 27.26 9.17
N ALA A 121 -11.66 27.22 9.26
CA ALA A 121 -12.42 25.98 9.42
C ALA A 121 -12.30 25.06 8.19
N ARG A 122 -12.25 25.62 6.97
CA ARG A 122 -12.04 24.85 5.72
C ARG A 122 -10.63 24.31 5.63
N ILE A 123 -9.63 25.07 6.04
CA ILE A 123 -8.24 24.58 6.12
C ILE A 123 -8.11 23.46 7.14
N ALA A 124 -8.63 23.64 8.35
CA ALA A 124 -8.61 22.58 9.37
C ALA A 124 -9.31 21.31 8.88
N LYS A 125 -10.44 21.45 8.16
CA LYS A 125 -11.12 20.32 7.53
C LYS A 125 -10.28 19.69 6.42
N ALA A 126 -9.67 20.49 5.56
CA ALA A 126 -8.83 20.02 4.47
C ALA A 126 -7.64 19.19 5.01
N ARG A 127 -6.99 19.68 6.06
CA ARG A 127 -5.89 19.00 6.75
C ARG A 127 -6.32 17.65 7.33
N ARG A 128 -7.51 17.57 7.91
CA ARG A 128 -8.10 16.29 8.33
C ARG A 128 -8.44 15.38 7.14
N ASP A 129 -9.03 15.93 6.07
CA ASP A 129 -9.45 15.15 4.90
C ASP A 129 -8.26 14.44 4.23
N VAL A 130 -7.12 15.12 4.06
CA VAL A 130 -5.95 14.58 3.34
C VAL A 130 -5.28 13.39 4.02
N CYS A 131 -5.51 13.14 5.31
CA CYS A 131 -5.00 11.96 6.03
C CYS A 131 -6.11 10.99 6.49
N ASN A 132 -7.37 11.20 6.07
CA ASN A 132 -8.51 10.42 6.55
C ASN A 132 -8.84 9.20 5.66
N LEU A 133 -8.82 8.00 6.24
CA LEU A 133 -9.19 6.76 5.53
C LEU A 133 -10.59 6.79 4.89
N GLY A 134 -11.57 7.40 5.57
CA GLY A 134 -12.94 7.51 5.06
C GLY A 134 -13.02 8.43 3.84
N PHE A 135 -12.30 9.55 3.88
CA PHE A 135 -12.19 10.47 2.74
C PHE A 135 -11.45 9.81 1.57
N PHE A 136 -10.32 9.16 1.83
CA PHE A 136 -9.57 8.39 0.82
C PHE A 136 -10.45 7.34 0.13
N HIS A 137 -11.17 6.53 0.91
CA HIS A 137 -12.09 5.53 0.35
C HIS A 137 -13.27 6.15 -0.40
N ARG A 138 -13.79 7.32 0.01
CA ARG A 138 -14.80 8.03 -0.76
C ARG A 138 -14.26 8.40 -2.14
N LEU A 139 -13.07 9.01 -2.20
CA LEU A 139 -12.45 9.45 -3.45
C LEU A 139 -12.00 8.29 -4.36
N LEU A 140 -11.81 7.11 -3.80
CA LEU A 140 -11.57 5.87 -4.54
C LEU A 140 -12.87 5.27 -5.06
N LYS A 141 -13.87 5.08 -4.19
CA LYS A 141 -15.03 4.21 -4.44
C LYS A 141 -16.18 4.89 -5.15
N GLU A 142 -16.42 6.17 -4.85
CA GLU A 142 -17.55 6.91 -5.43
C GLU A 142 -17.40 7.08 -6.95
N PRO A 143 -16.23 7.48 -7.50
CA PRO A 143 -16.08 7.60 -8.95
C PRO A 143 -16.25 6.25 -9.67
N CYS A 144 -15.72 5.15 -9.11
CA CYS A 144 -15.95 3.79 -9.60
C CYS A 144 -17.44 3.48 -9.72
N ALA A 145 -18.17 3.65 -8.61
CA ALA A 145 -19.58 3.31 -8.54
C ALA A 145 -20.41 4.12 -9.53
N ARG A 146 -20.19 5.45 -9.59
CA ARG A 146 -20.91 6.33 -10.50
C ARG A 146 -20.61 5.99 -11.96
N ARG A 147 -19.34 5.81 -12.31
CA ARG A 147 -18.90 5.54 -13.68
C ARG A 147 -19.41 4.19 -14.17
N TRP A 148 -19.20 3.14 -13.39
CA TRP A 148 -19.47 1.77 -13.86
C TRP A 148 -20.93 1.39 -13.77
N ASN A 149 -21.70 1.91 -12.82
CA ASN A 149 -23.16 1.76 -12.87
C ASN A 149 -23.74 2.41 -14.13
N HIS A 150 -23.22 3.57 -14.54
CA HIS A 150 -23.62 4.23 -15.77
C HIS A 150 -23.21 3.42 -17.02
N GLU A 151 -21.97 2.92 -17.08
CA GLU A 151 -21.51 2.05 -18.16
C GLU A 151 -22.33 0.75 -18.26
N ASP A 152 -22.73 0.18 -17.12
CA ASP A 152 -23.53 -1.05 -17.03
C ASP A 152 -25.04 -0.80 -17.23
N GLY A 153 -25.48 0.46 -17.36
CA GLY A 153 -26.90 0.81 -17.52
C GLY A 153 -27.78 0.52 -16.30
N VAL A 154 -27.20 0.45 -15.10
CA VAL A 154 -27.90 0.08 -13.86
C VAL A 154 -27.93 1.21 -12.84
N THR A 155 -28.85 1.10 -11.88
CA THR A 155 -28.88 1.96 -10.68
C THR A 155 -28.67 1.12 -9.43
N GLY A 156 -28.25 1.75 -8.33
CA GLY A 156 -28.07 1.08 -7.03
C GLY A 156 -26.63 1.05 -6.52
N HIS A 157 -26.37 0.15 -5.56
CA HIS A 157 -25.08 0.08 -4.88
C HIS A 157 -24.06 -0.73 -5.67
N PHE A 158 -22.89 -0.14 -5.95
CA PHE A 158 -21.74 -0.88 -6.51
C PHE A 158 -20.98 -1.65 -5.42
N TRP A 159 -20.79 -1.02 -4.25
CA TRP A 159 -20.03 -1.57 -3.13
C TRP A 159 -20.95 -2.02 -2.00
N GLU A 160 -20.59 -3.13 -1.35
CA GLU A 160 -21.21 -3.61 -0.13
C GLU A 160 -20.85 -2.69 1.05
N GLY A 161 -21.86 -2.04 1.63
CA GLY A 161 -21.77 -1.34 2.91
C GLY A 161 -20.52 -0.48 3.11
N ARG A 162 -20.00 -0.51 4.35
CA ARG A 162 -18.77 0.19 4.74
C ARG A 162 -17.56 -0.73 4.60
N PHE A 163 -16.41 -0.18 4.23
CA PHE A 163 -15.15 -0.91 4.26
C PHE A 163 -14.77 -1.30 5.70
N LYS A 164 -14.10 -2.44 5.88
CA LYS A 164 -13.47 -2.84 7.15
C LYS A 164 -12.11 -2.15 7.26
N SER A 165 -11.63 -1.86 8.47
CA SER A 165 -10.33 -1.23 8.69
C SER A 165 -9.64 -1.65 10.01
N PRO A 166 -9.44 -2.95 10.29
CA PRO A 166 -8.63 -3.38 11.43
C PRO A 166 -7.22 -2.78 11.37
N ARG A 167 -6.75 -2.30 12.53
CA ARG A 167 -5.41 -1.72 12.72
C ARG A 167 -4.37 -2.83 12.81
N ILE A 168 -3.24 -2.67 12.13
CA ILE A 168 -2.04 -3.50 12.31
C ILE A 168 -1.28 -2.98 13.53
N LEU A 169 -0.91 -3.87 14.43
CA LEU A 169 -0.41 -3.49 15.75
C LEU A 169 1.11 -3.70 15.91
N ASN A 170 1.72 -4.56 15.09
CA ASN A 170 3.16 -4.82 15.14
C ASN A 170 3.74 -5.16 13.75
N GLN A 171 5.07 -5.19 13.64
CA GLN A 171 5.78 -5.44 12.38
C GLN A 171 5.53 -6.85 11.83
N ARG A 172 5.42 -7.87 12.70
CA ARG A 172 5.07 -9.23 12.27
C ARG A 172 3.72 -9.24 11.55
N ALA A 173 2.70 -8.61 12.14
CA ALA A 173 1.38 -8.50 11.54
C ALA A 173 1.39 -7.70 10.23
N LEU A 174 2.22 -6.64 10.14
CA LEU A 174 2.42 -5.88 8.90
C LEU A 174 2.87 -6.80 7.76
N LEU A 175 3.85 -7.65 8.04
CA LEU A 175 4.43 -8.57 7.05
C LEU A 175 3.46 -9.70 6.70
N LEU A 176 2.83 -10.33 7.69
CA LEU A 176 1.81 -11.36 7.50
C LEU A 176 0.66 -10.87 6.62
N VAL A 177 0.13 -9.68 6.92
CA VAL A 177 -0.97 -9.11 6.16
C VAL A 177 -0.52 -8.66 4.77
N SER A 178 0.68 -8.08 4.62
CA SER A 178 1.21 -7.71 3.30
C SER A 178 1.36 -8.93 2.39
N ALA A 179 1.97 -10.01 2.88
CA ALA A 179 2.10 -11.28 2.15
C ALA A 179 0.73 -11.88 1.80
N TYR A 180 -0.23 -11.87 2.74
CA TYR A 180 -1.60 -12.30 2.45
C TYR A 180 -2.20 -11.53 1.29
N ILE A 181 -2.12 -10.19 1.31
CA ILE A 181 -2.66 -9.32 0.26
C ILE A 181 -1.97 -9.63 -1.08
N GLU A 182 -0.65 -9.67 -1.09
CA GLU A 182 0.17 -9.89 -2.29
C GLU A 182 0.00 -11.27 -2.92
N LEU A 183 -0.32 -12.30 -2.13
CA LEU A 183 -0.59 -13.65 -2.61
C LEU A 183 -2.07 -13.89 -2.98
N ASN A 184 -2.94 -12.88 -2.95
CA ASN A 184 -4.38 -13.10 -3.19
C ASN A 184 -4.67 -13.71 -4.58
N GLU A 185 -4.01 -13.22 -5.64
CA GLU A 185 -4.20 -13.79 -6.98
C GLU A 185 -3.65 -15.20 -7.11
N VAL A 186 -2.52 -15.50 -6.47
CA VAL A 186 -1.99 -16.86 -6.39
C VAL A 186 -2.97 -17.79 -5.70
N HIS A 187 -3.44 -17.43 -4.51
CA HIS A 187 -4.37 -18.24 -3.73
C HIS A 187 -5.74 -18.43 -4.38
N ALA A 188 -6.13 -17.52 -5.29
CA ALA A 188 -7.33 -17.61 -6.11
C ALA A 188 -7.12 -18.33 -7.45
N CYS A 189 -5.93 -18.92 -7.69
CA CYS A 189 -5.54 -19.56 -8.96
C CYS A 189 -5.59 -18.63 -10.18
N LYS A 190 -5.41 -17.33 -9.98
CA LYS A 190 -5.38 -16.30 -11.05
C LYS A 190 -3.98 -15.94 -11.51
N ALA A 191 -2.98 -16.29 -10.70
CA ALA A 191 -1.57 -16.13 -11.00
C ALA A 191 -0.82 -17.37 -10.51
N GLY A 192 0.26 -17.75 -11.21
CA GLY A 192 1.13 -18.86 -10.80
C GLY A 192 2.24 -18.43 -9.84
N SER A 193 2.45 -17.12 -9.68
CA SER A 193 3.58 -16.55 -8.97
C SER A 193 3.35 -15.07 -8.64
N ILE A 194 4.21 -14.48 -7.78
CA ILE A 194 4.13 -13.04 -7.49
C ILE A 194 4.41 -12.18 -8.73
N GLN A 195 5.25 -12.67 -9.64
CA GLN A 195 5.56 -11.98 -10.89
C GLN A 195 4.38 -12.04 -11.87
N SER A 196 3.47 -13.00 -11.77
CA SER A 196 2.28 -13.07 -12.64
C SER A 196 1.03 -12.44 -12.02
N SER A 197 1.12 -11.94 -10.78
CA SER A 197 0.01 -11.34 -10.03
C SER A 197 -0.18 -9.84 -10.35
N PHE A 198 -0.65 -9.56 -11.58
CA PHE A 198 -0.76 -8.20 -12.14
C PHE A 198 -1.60 -7.22 -11.33
N TRP A 199 -2.59 -7.69 -10.58
CA TRP A 199 -3.54 -6.85 -9.86
C TRP A 199 -3.25 -6.77 -8.36
N THR A 200 -2.04 -7.17 -7.97
CA THR A 200 -1.52 -7.03 -6.61
C THR A 200 -0.27 -6.17 -6.56
N SER A 201 0.09 -5.67 -5.38
CA SER A 201 1.35 -4.95 -5.19
C SER A 201 2.59 -5.84 -5.37
N ALA A 202 2.45 -7.17 -5.31
CA ALA A 202 3.55 -8.13 -5.46
C ALA A 202 4.29 -7.93 -6.79
N ARG A 203 3.54 -7.77 -7.89
CA ARG A 203 4.12 -7.49 -9.21
C ARG A 203 4.92 -6.20 -9.23
N ARG A 204 4.43 -5.14 -8.59
CA ARG A 204 5.10 -3.83 -8.55
C ARG A 204 6.35 -3.86 -7.69
N GLN A 205 6.33 -4.57 -6.56
CA GLN A 205 7.53 -4.78 -5.74
C GLN A 205 8.58 -5.61 -6.51
N TRP A 206 8.16 -6.64 -7.25
CA TRP A 206 9.07 -7.37 -8.13
C TRP A 206 9.63 -6.50 -9.28
N GLN A 207 8.84 -5.58 -9.85
CA GLN A 207 9.35 -4.61 -10.83
C GLN A 207 10.39 -3.65 -10.22
N ARG A 208 10.21 -3.23 -8.96
CA ARG A 208 11.23 -2.47 -8.23
C ARG A 208 12.51 -3.28 -8.02
N LEU A 209 12.38 -4.57 -7.70
CA LEU A 209 13.53 -5.46 -7.62
C LEU A 209 14.26 -5.55 -8.97
N CYS A 210 13.54 -5.69 -10.08
CA CYS A 210 14.16 -5.67 -11.42
C CYS A 210 14.94 -4.37 -11.68
N ALA A 211 14.39 -3.23 -11.27
CA ALA A 211 15.08 -1.94 -11.40
C ALA A 211 16.30 -1.86 -10.48
N ALA A 212 16.21 -2.35 -9.25
CA ALA A 212 17.32 -2.39 -8.30
C ALA A 212 18.46 -3.29 -8.78
N VAL A 213 18.15 -4.44 -9.39
CA VAL A 213 19.17 -5.32 -9.99
C VAL A 213 19.90 -4.61 -11.13
N ARG A 214 19.17 -3.93 -12.02
CA ARG A 214 19.80 -3.16 -13.12
C ARG A 214 20.69 -2.05 -12.58
N HIS A 215 20.17 -1.25 -11.65
CA HIS A 215 20.94 -0.20 -10.99
C HIS A 215 22.21 -0.76 -10.34
N ALA A 216 22.11 -1.90 -9.64
CA ALA A 216 23.27 -2.54 -9.02
C ALA A 216 24.33 -2.96 -10.04
N CYS A 217 23.92 -3.53 -11.18
CA CYS A 217 24.84 -3.88 -12.27
C CYS A 217 25.52 -2.65 -12.88
N ASP A 218 24.77 -1.56 -13.06
CA ASP A 218 25.30 -0.32 -13.62
C ASP A 218 26.23 0.39 -12.63
N SER A 219 25.87 0.47 -11.33
CA SER A 219 26.73 0.99 -10.26
C SER A 219 28.06 0.25 -10.17
N GLU A 220 28.07 -1.07 -10.32
CA GLU A 220 29.33 -1.81 -10.33
C GLU A 220 30.18 -1.47 -11.56
N SER A 221 29.53 -1.26 -12.72
CA SER A 221 30.22 -0.85 -13.94
C SER A 221 30.79 0.58 -13.87
N CYS A 222 30.09 1.53 -13.24
CA CYS A 222 30.48 2.95 -13.27
C CYS A 222 31.23 3.41 -12.00
N GLU A 223 30.85 2.90 -10.83
CA GLU A 223 31.37 3.33 -9.52
C GLU A 223 32.27 2.27 -8.86
N GLY A 224 32.32 1.04 -9.40
CA GLY A 224 33.10 -0.06 -8.84
C GLY A 224 32.53 -0.62 -7.53
N VAL A 225 31.29 -0.27 -7.18
CA VAL A 225 30.61 -0.79 -5.99
C VAL A 225 30.01 -2.16 -6.32
N ASP A 226 30.36 -3.18 -5.54
CA ASP A 226 29.83 -4.54 -5.71
C ASP A 226 28.29 -4.58 -5.82
N ALA A 227 27.76 -5.13 -6.92
CA ALA A 227 26.33 -5.13 -7.20
C ALA A 227 25.53 -5.84 -6.10
N ALA A 228 26.09 -6.88 -5.47
CA ALA A 228 25.46 -7.58 -4.36
C ALA A 228 25.28 -6.67 -3.14
N THR A 229 26.21 -5.76 -2.90
CA THR A 229 26.15 -4.76 -1.83
C THR A 229 25.08 -3.71 -2.13
N VAL A 230 25.03 -3.19 -3.36
CA VAL A 230 24.00 -2.23 -3.79
C VAL A 230 22.60 -2.84 -3.67
N LEU A 231 22.43 -4.07 -4.16
CA LEU A 231 21.14 -4.77 -4.13
C LEU A 231 20.66 -5.05 -2.70
N ARG A 232 21.57 -5.37 -1.78
CA ARG A 232 21.26 -5.54 -0.34
C ARG A 232 20.81 -4.25 0.33
N GLY A 233 21.25 -3.09 -0.17
CA GLY A 233 20.81 -1.77 0.30
C GLY A 233 19.40 -1.40 -0.15
N ALA A 234 18.84 -2.06 -1.17
CA ALA A 234 17.48 -1.79 -1.63
C ALA A 234 16.45 -2.22 -0.58
N THR A 235 15.63 -1.28 -0.11
CA THR A 235 14.64 -1.51 0.96
C THR A 235 13.23 -1.71 0.42
N TRP A 236 12.45 -2.54 1.11
CA TRP A 236 11.01 -2.65 0.91
C TRP A 236 10.33 -1.38 1.39
N GLN A 237 9.50 -0.81 0.52
CA GLN A 237 8.81 0.46 0.74
C GLN A 237 7.36 0.34 0.31
N PRO A 238 6.45 1.23 0.79
CA PRO A 238 5.08 1.27 0.30
C PRO A 238 5.01 1.28 -1.22
N VAL A 239 4.07 0.54 -1.82
CA VAL A 239 3.93 0.49 -3.29
C VAL A 239 3.59 1.86 -3.87
N PHE A 240 2.82 2.68 -3.15
CA PHE A 240 2.64 4.10 -3.43
C PHE A 240 2.89 4.88 -2.14
N PRO A 241 4.12 5.38 -1.91
CA PRO A 241 4.39 6.22 -0.75
C PRO A 241 3.74 7.60 -0.94
N CYS A 242 3.28 8.20 0.15
CA CYS A 242 2.81 9.58 0.11
C CYS A 242 3.97 10.57 -0.02
N LYS A 243 3.75 11.66 -0.75
CA LYS A 243 4.74 12.73 -0.92
C LYS A 243 4.89 13.53 0.36
N VAL A 244 6.07 13.53 0.98
CA VAL A 244 6.36 14.29 2.20
C VAL A 244 6.48 15.80 1.93
N GLY A 245 7.18 16.17 0.84
CA GLY A 245 7.45 17.55 0.46
C GLY A 245 6.29 18.23 -0.28
N ALA A 246 6.53 19.45 -0.78
CA ALA A 246 5.62 20.11 -1.70
C ALA A 246 5.47 19.31 -3.00
N ILE A 247 4.30 19.37 -3.64
CA ILE A 247 3.97 18.63 -4.88
C ILE A 247 5.05 18.77 -5.99
N ASN A 248 5.84 19.85 -6.01
CA ASN A 248 6.88 20.10 -7.02
C ASN A 248 8.33 20.00 -6.48
N CYS A 249 8.51 19.48 -5.27
CA CYS A 249 9.83 19.30 -4.68
C CYS A 249 10.08 17.80 -4.52
N ASP A 250 10.85 17.22 -5.45
CA ASP A 250 11.47 15.91 -5.28
C ASP A 250 12.62 16.02 -4.27
N MET A 251 12.29 16.38 -3.03
CA MET A 251 13.20 16.15 -1.93
C MET A 251 13.08 14.68 -1.53
N PRO A 252 14.21 13.97 -1.33
CA PRO A 252 14.14 12.65 -0.69
C PRO A 252 13.38 12.82 0.62
N PRO A 253 12.51 11.85 0.98
CA PRO A 253 11.76 11.95 2.22
C PRO A 253 12.78 12.15 3.35
N ALA A 254 12.74 13.33 3.98
CA ALA A 254 13.51 13.55 5.19
C ALA A 254 13.15 12.40 6.13
N THR A 255 14.17 11.67 6.58
CA THR A 255 14.09 10.67 7.65
C THR A 255 13.59 11.39 8.89
N SER A 256 12.29 11.55 8.93
CA SER A 256 11.57 12.17 10.02
C SER A 256 11.65 11.18 11.16
N GLN A 257 12.38 11.58 12.21
CA GLN A 257 12.40 10.89 13.49
C GLN A 257 10.96 10.79 13.98
N LEU A 258 10.33 9.63 13.80
CA LEU A 258 8.91 9.40 14.06
C LEU A 258 8.75 8.05 14.77
N HIS A 259 7.91 8.07 15.80
CA HIS A 259 7.63 7.00 16.76
C HIS A 259 7.68 5.55 16.23
N GLU A 260 8.27 4.68 17.04
CA GLU A 260 8.67 3.27 16.82
C GLU A 260 7.54 2.29 16.49
N ALA A 261 6.27 2.66 16.67
CA ALA A 261 5.17 1.72 16.46
C ALA A 261 4.79 1.61 14.96
N ALA A 262 5.34 0.60 14.29
CA ALA A 262 5.03 0.17 12.93
C ALA A 262 5.64 1.00 11.77
N GLN A 263 6.85 1.53 11.96
CA GLN A 263 7.74 1.70 10.81
C GLN A 263 8.22 0.31 10.39
N PRO A 264 8.20 -0.05 9.09
CA PRO A 264 9.03 -1.16 8.66
C PRO A 264 10.45 -0.78 9.10
N GLU A 265 11.13 -1.66 9.84
CA GLU A 265 12.60 -1.63 9.84
C GLU A 265 13.08 -1.52 8.38
N MET A 266 14.34 -1.15 8.16
CA MET A 266 14.93 -1.23 6.81
C MET A 266 14.99 -2.70 6.37
N ILE A 267 13.85 -3.23 5.93
CA ILE A 267 13.67 -4.58 5.45
C ILE A 267 14.22 -4.59 4.03
N PRO A 268 15.25 -5.39 3.73
CA PRO A 268 15.73 -5.48 2.36
C PRO A 268 14.63 -6.00 1.43
N LEU A 269 14.47 -5.37 0.27
CA LEU A 269 13.45 -5.74 -0.71
C LEU A 269 13.60 -7.18 -1.17
N VAL A 270 14.85 -7.63 -1.32
CA VAL A 270 15.20 -9.02 -1.65
C VAL A 270 14.68 -10.00 -0.60
N GLU A 271 14.92 -9.73 0.69
CA GLU A 271 14.48 -10.58 1.79
C GLU A 271 12.95 -10.62 1.87
N TYR A 272 12.29 -9.47 1.71
CA TYR A 272 10.83 -9.40 1.71
C TYR A 272 10.21 -10.25 0.59
N LEU A 273 10.67 -10.08 -0.66
CA LEU A 273 10.08 -10.79 -1.80
C LEU A 273 10.33 -12.30 -1.77
N GLU A 274 11.52 -12.73 -1.35
CA GLU A 274 11.79 -14.15 -1.14
C GLU A 274 10.90 -14.74 -0.04
N ALA A 275 10.67 -13.99 1.04
CA ALA A 275 9.81 -14.46 2.11
C ALA A 275 8.33 -14.57 1.66
N VAL A 276 7.83 -13.64 0.84
CA VAL A 276 6.51 -13.71 0.22
C VAL A 276 6.41 -14.88 -0.77
N ASP A 277 7.44 -15.12 -1.58
CA ASP A 277 7.48 -16.26 -2.53
C ASP A 277 7.50 -17.60 -1.78
N SER A 278 8.34 -17.75 -0.76
CA SER A 278 8.38 -18.91 0.14
C SER A 278 7.05 -19.12 0.87
N ALA A 279 6.34 -18.05 1.26
CA ALA A 279 4.97 -18.13 1.74
C ALA A 279 3.98 -18.61 0.67
N GLY A 280 4.11 -18.15 -0.57
CA GLY A 280 3.26 -18.56 -1.69
C GLY A 280 3.46 -20.01 -2.13
N ARG A 281 4.67 -20.56 -1.97
CA ARG A 281 4.99 -21.98 -2.29
C ARG A 281 4.40 -22.98 -1.31
N ARG A 282 4.08 -22.54 -0.08
CA ARG A 282 3.45 -23.41 0.91
C ARG A 282 2.04 -23.74 0.49
N THR A 283 1.76 -25.03 0.32
CA THR A 283 0.40 -25.54 0.15
C THR A 283 -0.42 -25.28 1.40
N ARG A 284 -1.66 -24.87 1.19
CA ARG A 284 -2.62 -24.57 2.25
C ARG A 284 -3.87 -25.41 2.04
N THR A 285 -4.40 -25.99 3.10
CA THR A 285 -5.63 -26.78 3.03
C THR A 285 -6.86 -25.90 2.76
N ASP A 286 -6.80 -24.61 3.11
CA ASP A 286 -7.90 -23.66 2.97
C ASP A 286 -7.87 -22.83 1.66
N LYS A 287 -6.82 -22.98 0.84
CA LYS A 287 -6.64 -22.23 -0.41
C LYS A 287 -6.40 -23.18 -1.58
N ALA A 288 -6.96 -22.84 -2.74
CA ALA A 288 -6.81 -23.66 -3.93
C ALA A 288 -5.44 -23.48 -4.60
N GLY A 289 -4.90 -22.26 -4.58
CA GLY A 289 -3.67 -21.93 -5.31
C GLY A 289 -2.44 -21.73 -4.43
N PHE A 290 -1.30 -22.10 -5.01
CA PHE A 290 0.05 -21.96 -4.46
C PHE A 290 1.04 -21.77 -5.61
N ILE A 291 2.25 -21.30 -5.30
CA ILE A 291 3.33 -21.15 -6.27
C ILE A 291 3.98 -22.52 -6.48
N GLY A 292 3.94 -23.02 -7.71
CA GLY A 292 4.51 -24.32 -8.04
C GLY A 292 6.02 -24.39 -7.81
N PRO A 293 6.60 -25.55 -7.44
CA PRO A 293 8.03 -25.67 -7.15
C PRO A 293 8.91 -25.34 -8.36
N THR A 294 8.39 -25.52 -9.58
CA THR A 294 9.08 -25.19 -10.84
C THR A 294 9.06 -23.71 -11.18
N GLN A 295 8.28 -22.88 -10.48
CA GLN A 295 8.29 -21.44 -10.70
C GLN A 295 9.63 -20.86 -10.24
N PRO A 296 10.26 -20.00 -11.03
CA PRO A 296 11.53 -19.38 -10.66
C PRO A 296 11.35 -18.41 -9.49
N ARG A 297 12.35 -18.37 -8.61
CA ARG A 297 12.42 -17.44 -7.48
C ARG A 297 12.40 -15.98 -7.98
N PRO A 298 11.89 -15.03 -7.18
CA PRO A 298 11.77 -13.64 -7.60
C PRO A 298 13.12 -12.99 -7.91
N VAL A 299 14.17 -13.31 -7.16
CA VAL A 299 15.53 -12.81 -7.41
C VAL A 299 16.11 -13.39 -8.69
N ALA A 300 16.09 -14.72 -8.90
CA ALA A 300 16.49 -15.37 -10.17
C ALA A 300 15.83 -14.71 -11.37
N MET A 301 14.51 -14.57 -11.32
CA MET A 301 13.73 -14.03 -12.42
C MET A 301 14.04 -12.54 -12.68
N ALA A 302 14.36 -11.77 -11.64
CA ALA A 302 14.82 -10.39 -11.79
C ALA A 302 16.21 -10.30 -12.42
N ILE A 303 17.16 -11.16 -12.00
CA ILE A 303 18.51 -11.26 -12.58
C ILE A 303 18.44 -11.72 -14.04
N ALA A 304 17.65 -12.75 -14.35
CA ALA A 304 17.45 -13.22 -15.71
C ALA A 304 16.89 -12.12 -16.63
N LYS A 305 15.92 -11.34 -16.13
CA LYS A 305 15.38 -10.20 -16.86
C LYS A 305 16.40 -9.07 -17.03
N ALA A 306 17.27 -8.84 -16.05
CA ALA A 306 18.36 -7.87 -16.17
C ALA A 306 19.35 -8.31 -17.25
N LEU A 307 19.80 -9.56 -17.21
CA LEU A 307 20.66 -10.19 -18.23
C LEU A 307 20.06 -10.04 -19.63
N GLU A 308 18.78 -10.34 -19.80
CA GLU A 308 18.07 -10.18 -21.07
C GLU A 308 18.11 -8.73 -21.56
N SER A 309 17.82 -7.75 -20.69
CA SER A 309 17.87 -6.34 -21.06
C SER A 309 19.29 -5.80 -21.32
N LEU A 310 20.31 -6.43 -20.73
CA LEU A 310 21.71 -6.04 -20.85
C LEU A 310 22.44 -6.78 -21.99
N ARG A 311 21.77 -7.68 -22.74
CA ARG A 311 22.39 -8.47 -23.83
C ARG A 311 23.16 -7.63 -24.85
N PHE A 312 22.73 -6.39 -25.07
CA PHE A 312 23.38 -5.42 -25.97
C PHE A 312 23.94 -4.20 -25.22
N GLY A 313 24.07 -4.29 -23.90
CA GLY A 313 24.56 -3.23 -23.01
C GLY A 313 26.07 -3.27 -22.77
N ALA A 314 26.54 -2.50 -21.78
CA ALA A 314 27.96 -2.44 -21.42
C ALA A 314 28.48 -3.81 -20.94
N PRO A 315 29.65 -4.29 -21.42
CA PRO A 315 30.20 -5.59 -21.04
C PRO A 315 30.39 -5.79 -19.53
N LEU A 316 30.69 -4.70 -18.81
CA LEU A 316 30.87 -4.72 -17.35
C LEU A 316 29.53 -4.92 -16.61
N SER A 317 28.44 -4.27 -17.05
CA SER A 317 27.10 -4.51 -16.50
C SER A 317 26.63 -5.96 -16.73
N VAL A 318 26.96 -6.56 -17.89
CA VAL A 318 26.67 -7.98 -18.17
C VAL A 318 27.44 -8.89 -17.19
N ARG A 319 28.74 -8.67 -17.01
CA ARG A 319 29.56 -9.43 -16.06
C ARG A 319 29.13 -9.27 -14.60
N ALA A 320 28.63 -8.10 -14.22
CA ALA A 320 28.05 -7.88 -12.90
C ALA A 320 26.78 -8.74 -12.71
N ALA A 321 25.88 -8.77 -13.70
CA ALA A 321 24.69 -9.59 -13.68
C ALA A 321 25.00 -11.11 -13.64
N GLU A 322 26.01 -11.57 -14.40
CA GLU A 322 26.48 -12.96 -14.37
C GLU A 322 27.05 -13.34 -13.00
N ARG A 323 27.81 -12.43 -12.36
CA ARG A 323 28.32 -12.65 -10.99
C ARG A 323 27.20 -12.70 -9.96
N LEU A 324 26.20 -11.82 -10.07
CA LEU A 324 24.99 -11.90 -9.22
C LEU A 324 24.30 -13.26 -9.36
N ALA A 325 24.15 -13.77 -10.58
CA ALA A 325 23.58 -15.10 -10.82
C ALA A 325 24.43 -16.22 -10.20
N ALA A 326 25.76 -16.10 -10.26
CA ALA A 326 26.70 -17.09 -9.71
C ALA A 326 26.80 -17.05 -8.18
N ALA A 327 26.51 -15.92 -7.54
CA ALA A 327 26.77 -15.67 -6.11
C ALA A 327 25.92 -16.51 -5.12
N ARG A 328 25.13 -17.50 -5.58
CA ARG A 328 24.15 -18.27 -4.77
C ARG A 328 23.31 -17.38 -3.85
N MET A 329 23.00 -16.18 -4.32
CA MET A 329 22.37 -15.12 -3.54
C MET A 329 21.04 -15.60 -2.93
N GLU A 330 20.32 -16.44 -3.66
CA GLU A 330 19.05 -17.03 -3.22
C GLU A 330 19.17 -17.91 -1.98
N GLU A 331 20.23 -18.74 -1.86
CA GLU A 331 20.38 -19.62 -0.70
C GLU A 331 20.64 -18.83 0.58
N TRP A 332 21.44 -17.77 0.48
CA TRP A 332 21.71 -16.88 1.60
C TRP A 332 20.46 -16.07 1.98
N ILE A 333 19.73 -15.54 0.99
CA ILE A 333 18.49 -14.79 1.24
C ILE A 333 17.46 -15.71 1.87
N ASP A 334 17.26 -16.94 1.38
CA ASP A 334 16.22 -17.84 1.89
C ASP A 334 16.48 -18.16 3.38
N GLN A 335 17.74 -18.36 3.79
CA GLN A 335 18.08 -18.57 5.21
C GLN A 335 17.74 -17.35 6.08
N ARG A 336 18.12 -16.13 5.66
CA ARG A 336 17.82 -14.91 6.43
C ARG A 336 16.34 -14.54 6.39
N ALA A 337 15.69 -14.71 5.25
CA ALA A 337 14.27 -14.51 5.08
C ALA A 337 13.49 -15.48 5.98
N GLN A 338 13.89 -16.75 6.07
CA GLN A 338 13.28 -17.71 6.99
C GLN A 338 13.47 -17.31 8.46
N GLN A 339 14.66 -16.84 8.84
CA GLN A 339 14.93 -16.35 10.21
C GLN A 339 14.13 -15.08 10.56
N ARG A 340 14.04 -14.13 9.63
CA ARG A 340 13.40 -12.83 9.85
C ARG A 340 11.88 -12.90 9.71
N PHE A 341 11.38 -13.83 8.92
CA PHE A 341 9.96 -13.96 8.58
C PHE A 341 9.41 -15.35 8.91
N GLU A 342 9.01 -15.55 10.17
CA GLU A 342 8.22 -16.70 10.57
C GLU A 342 6.75 -16.56 10.12
N PHE A 343 6.52 -16.85 8.83
CA PHE A 343 5.19 -16.94 8.22
C PHE A 343 4.42 -18.22 8.58
N GLU A 344 4.87 -19.01 9.57
CA GLU A 344 4.26 -20.28 10.00
C GLU A 344 2.73 -20.17 10.22
N THR A 345 2.25 -18.98 10.57
CA THR A 345 0.84 -18.71 10.88
C THR A 345 -0.05 -18.41 9.68
N LEU A 346 0.45 -18.26 8.45
CA LEU A 346 -0.41 -17.94 7.28
C LEU A 346 -1.48 -19.01 7.02
N GLY A 347 -1.19 -20.29 7.32
CA GLY A 347 -2.13 -21.41 7.22
C GLY A 347 -3.25 -21.38 8.27
N THR A 348 -3.07 -20.64 9.37
CA THR A 348 -4.03 -20.56 10.47
C THR A 348 -4.83 -19.25 10.49
N LEU A 349 -4.58 -18.30 9.57
CA LEU A 349 -5.26 -16.99 9.52
C LEU A 349 -6.74 -17.11 9.11
N SER A 350 -7.55 -17.69 9.97
CA SER A 350 -8.96 -17.32 10.08
C SER A 350 -9.01 -15.85 10.51
N PHE A 351 -9.80 -15.02 9.82
CA PHE A 351 -10.10 -13.66 10.27
C PHE A 351 -10.84 -13.62 11.63
N ALA A 352 -11.20 -14.79 12.18
CA ALA A 352 -11.74 -15.00 13.51
C ALA A 352 -10.99 -16.13 14.22
N ILE A 353 -9.91 -15.83 14.96
CA ILE A 353 -9.29 -16.81 15.86
C ILE A 353 -9.62 -16.41 17.30
N ARG A 354 -10.29 -17.32 18.01
CA ARG A 354 -10.36 -17.33 19.47
C ARG A 354 -9.00 -17.78 20.01
N GLY A 355 -8.37 -17.02 20.90
CA GLY A 355 -7.51 -17.64 21.92
C GLY A 355 -6.21 -16.95 22.31
N ARG A 356 -5.32 -16.52 21.39
CA ARG A 356 -3.96 -16.04 21.76
C ARG A 356 -3.34 -14.93 20.89
N GLY A 357 -4.13 -14.26 20.06
CA GLY A 357 -3.65 -13.26 19.11
C GLY A 357 -4.59 -13.16 17.90
N SER A 358 -4.38 -12.16 17.04
CA SER A 358 -5.09 -12.02 15.77
C SER A 358 -4.09 -11.89 14.63
N CYS A 359 -4.54 -12.00 13.38
CA CYS A 359 -3.70 -11.68 12.21
C CYS A 359 -3.18 -10.24 12.18
N TYR A 360 -3.63 -9.40 13.12
CA TYR A 360 -3.30 -7.99 13.25
C TYR A 360 -2.35 -7.67 14.40
N GLY A 361 -2.01 -8.64 15.26
CA GLY A 361 -1.09 -8.44 16.38
C GLY A 361 -1.11 -9.59 17.39
N ASP A 362 -0.06 -9.68 18.19
CA ASP A 362 0.04 -10.61 19.34
C ASP A 362 -0.90 -10.20 20.49
N GLY A 363 -0.96 -11.05 21.53
CA GLY A 363 -1.83 -10.84 22.69
C GLY A 363 -1.59 -9.51 23.40
N ASP A 364 -0.33 -9.14 23.62
CA ASP A 364 0.04 -7.90 24.31
C ASP A 364 -0.34 -6.66 23.48
N SER A 365 -0.05 -6.70 22.18
CA SER A 365 -0.44 -5.66 21.22
C SER A 365 -1.96 -5.45 21.21
N LEU A 366 -2.74 -6.54 21.26
CA LEU A 366 -4.19 -6.48 21.33
C LEU A 366 -4.70 -5.85 22.64
N LEU A 367 -4.10 -6.19 23.77
CA LEU A 367 -4.44 -5.60 25.07
C LEU A 367 -4.14 -4.10 25.10
N GLN A 368 -2.99 -3.68 24.59
CA GLN A 368 -2.61 -2.26 24.47
C GLN A 368 -3.59 -1.49 23.57
N GLU A 369 -3.96 -2.05 22.42
CA GLU A 369 -4.93 -1.42 21.51
C GLU A 369 -6.34 -1.37 22.14
N ALA A 370 -6.74 -2.40 22.90
CA ALA A 370 -8.00 -2.39 23.63
C ALA A 370 -8.03 -1.30 24.71
N ALA A 371 -6.95 -1.17 25.49
CA ALA A 371 -6.79 -0.12 26.49
C ALA A 371 -6.87 1.28 25.85
N ARG A 372 -6.15 1.51 24.75
CA ARG A 372 -6.19 2.78 23.99
C ARG A 372 -7.62 3.15 23.57
N ARG A 373 -8.38 2.18 23.06
CA ARG A 373 -9.79 2.41 22.65
C ARG A 373 -10.69 2.70 23.85
N GLY A 374 -10.45 2.03 24.97
CA GLY A 374 -11.13 2.32 26.25
C GLY A 374 -10.93 3.78 26.66
N SER A 375 -9.68 4.25 26.70
CA SER A 375 -9.35 5.63 27.07
C SER A 375 -10.01 6.67 26.16
N ARG A 376 -10.02 6.43 24.84
CA ARG A 376 -10.70 7.33 23.89
C ARG A 376 -12.20 7.41 24.10
N ARG A 377 -12.84 6.27 24.39
CA ARG A 377 -14.27 6.24 24.69
C ARG A 377 -14.59 7.05 25.95
N VAL A 378 -13.76 6.93 26.98
CA VAL A 378 -13.89 7.71 28.22
C VAL A 378 -13.74 9.21 27.95
N GLN A 379 -12.72 9.63 27.19
CA GLN A 379 -12.52 11.04 26.81
C GLN A 379 -13.69 11.59 25.99
N ALA A 380 -14.22 10.82 25.05
CA ALA A 380 -15.36 11.23 24.24
C ALA A 380 -16.64 11.40 25.08
N ILE A 381 -16.87 10.52 26.07
CA ILE A 381 -18.00 10.65 27.01
C ILE A 381 -17.84 11.89 27.90
N ALA A 382 -16.62 12.15 28.39
CA ALA A 382 -16.34 13.32 29.21
C ALA A 382 -16.62 14.64 28.45
N LEU A 383 -16.18 14.74 27.19
CA LEU A 383 -16.42 15.92 26.35
C LEU A 383 -17.90 16.12 25.98
N LEU A 384 -18.69 15.05 25.92
CA LEU A 384 -20.14 15.11 25.70
C LEU A 384 -20.93 15.40 26.96
N SER A 385 -20.32 15.25 28.14
CA SER A 385 -20.93 15.56 29.45
C SER A 385 -20.60 16.97 29.92
N SER A 386 -19.66 17.66 29.24
CA SER A 386 -19.22 19.02 29.53
C SER A 386 -19.70 20.05 28.49
N ALA A 387 -20.65 19.67 27.63
CA ALA A 387 -21.39 20.52 26.70
C ALA A 387 -22.89 20.35 26.98
#